data_AF-A0A7W0R2I1-F1
#
_entry.id   AF-A0A7W0R2I1-F1
#
_cell.length_a   1.000
_cell.length_b   1.000
_cell.length_c   1.000
_cell.angle_alpha   90.00
_cell.angle_beta   90.00
_cell.angle_gamma   90.00
#
_symmetry.space_group_name_H-M   'P 1'
#
loop_
_entity.id
_entity.type
_entity.pdbx_description
1 polymer ?
#
loop_
_entity_poly.entity_id
_entity_poly.type
_entity_poly.pdbx_seq_one_letter_code
_entity_poly.pdbx_strand_id
1 'polypeptide(L)'
;MKLRRVALAGTLLLTLVVPPVASLAGPDDEIDENNQELNELQERIDDSSVEKQSLEGEINGLNRDITELQIAINKLDTQIAEVQGEISTAEAEIEATQEEIDVVEDMATEQAVELYKNGGVETVEALLNAQSISELNDRLEMMGVAAANNTDALIEYSRLKAEIEEVNRELFAKKDELATKLGDQTKIQDSLAETKATLDDKLAQVTEKLVQ
;
A
#
# COMPACT_ATOMS: atom_id res chain seq x y z
N MET A 1 6.30 -45.76 -19.77
CA MET A 1 7.23 -44.65 -19.45
C MET A 1 6.90 -43.46 -20.34
N LYS A 2 6.79 -42.28 -19.73
CA LYS A 2 6.58 -40.92 -20.29
C LYS A 2 5.16 -40.56 -20.75
N LEU A 3 4.63 -39.51 -20.12
CA LEU A 3 3.76 -38.40 -20.61
C LEU A 3 3.03 -37.88 -19.36
N ARG A 4 2.94 -36.61 -18.98
CA ARG A 4 3.48 -35.30 -19.40
C ARG A 4 3.21 -34.41 -18.18
N ARG A 5 4.22 -33.75 -17.64
CA ARG A 5 4.05 -32.79 -16.53
C ARG A 5 3.29 -31.58 -17.06
N VAL A 6 2.07 -31.35 -16.57
CA VAL A 6 1.36 -30.09 -16.80
C VAL A 6 2.00 -29.09 -15.85
N ALA A 7 2.84 -28.23 -16.42
CA ALA A 7 3.30 -27.03 -15.75
C ALA A 7 2.11 -26.06 -15.73
N LEU A 8 1.40 -25.97 -14.61
CA LEU A 8 0.64 -24.77 -14.33
C LEU A 8 1.65 -23.67 -14.05
N ALA A 9 1.55 -22.61 -14.87
CA ALA A 9 2.42 -21.46 -14.85
C ALA A 9 2.27 -20.77 -13.49
N GLY A 10 3.22 -21.04 -12.59
CA GLY A 10 3.46 -20.25 -11.40
C GLY A 10 3.67 -18.81 -11.83
N THR A 11 2.71 -17.98 -11.45
CA THR A 11 2.71 -16.55 -11.71
C THR A 11 4.01 -15.95 -11.22
N LEU A 12 4.57 -15.14 -12.12
CA LEU A 12 5.78 -14.35 -11.95
C LEU A 12 5.74 -13.63 -10.60
N LEU A 13 6.46 -14.19 -9.61
CA LEU A 13 6.91 -13.51 -8.41
C LEU A 13 7.79 -12.35 -8.89
N LEU A 14 7.15 -11.23 -9.24
CA LEU A 14 7.82 -9.96 -9.40
C LEU A 14 8.23 -9.55 -7.99
N THR A 15 9.38 -10.06 -7.55
CA THR A 15 10.08 -9.56 -6.38
C THR A 15 10.43 -8.13 -6.70
N LEU A 16 9.50 -7.21 -6.40
CA LEU A 16 9.81 -5.82 -6.26
C LEU A 16 10.81 -5.80 -5.12
N VAL A 17 12.09 -5.63 -5.47
CA VAL A 17 13.13 -5.30 -4.51
C VAL A 17 12.68 -3.98 -3.91
N VAL A 18 11.94 -4.04 -2.81
CA VAL A 18 11.80 -2.91 -1.91
C VAL A 18 13.20 -2.76 -1.36
N PRO A 19 13.96 -1.70 -1.74
CA PRO A 19 15.25 -1.48 -1.10
C PRO A 19 14.99 -1.46 0.41
N PRO A 20 15.87 -2.08 1.22
CA PRO A 20 15.75 -1.97 2.66
C PRO A 20 15.61 -0.50 2.97
N VAL A 21 14.54 -0.15 3.70
CA VAL A 21 14.38 1.17 4.31
C VAL A 21 15.59 1.26 5.23
N ALA A 22 16.71 1.75 4.69
CA ALA A 22 17.86 2.12 5.45
C ALA A 22 17.28 3.05 6.50
N SER A 23 17.48 2.72 7.77
CA SER A 23 17.17 3.58 8.89
C SER A 23 17.78 4.95 8.59
N LEU A 24 16.97 5.82 7.99
CA LEU A 24 17.29 7.22 7.81
C LEU A 24 17.32 7.72 9.25
N ALA A 25 18.52 8.05 9.73
CA ALA A 25 18.62 9.07 10.76
C ALA A 25 17.73 10.23 10.28
N GLY A 26 16.68 10.49 11.04
CA GLY A 26 15.48 11.14 10.54
C GLY A 26 15.76 12.55 10.04
N PRO A 27 14.87 13.10 9.20
CA PRO A 27 14.82 14.53 8.88
C PRO A 27 14.79 15.47 10.10
N ASP A 28 14.59 14.92 11.31
CA ASP A 28 14.43 15.62 12.59
C ASP A 28 15.69 16.43 13.01
N ASP A 29 16.90 15.91 12.78
CA ASP A 29 18.12 16.56 13.30
C ASP A 29 18.45 17.89 12.57
N GLU A 30 18.19 17.99 11.25
CA GLU A 30 18.35 19.24 10.49
C GLU A 30 17.24 20.26 10.79
N ILE A 31 16.11 19.82 11.35
CA ILE A 31 14.95 20.67 11.65
C ILE A 31 15.15 21.44 12.96
N ASP A 32 15.74 20.79 13.97
CA ASP A 32 16.01 21.43 15.26
C ASP A 32 17.10 22.51 15.16
N GLU A 33 18.11 22.30 14.30
CA GLU A 33 19.13 23.32 13.99
C GLU A 33 18.53 24.55 13.31
N ASN A 34 17.72 24.37 12.25
CA ASN A 34 17.07 25.48 11.55
C ASN A 34 16.12 26.28 12.47
N ASN A 35 15.42 25.62 13.39
CA ASN A 35 14.56 26.26 14.38
C ASN A 35 15.34 27.07 15.43
N GLN A 36 16.53 26.60 15.83
CA GLN A 36 17.41 27.35 16.72
C GLN A 36 17.97 28.59 16.06
N GLU A 37 18.52 28.47 14.84
CA GLU A 37 19.04 29.61 14.09
C GLU A 37 17.97 30.70 13.87
N LEU A 38 16.72 30.28 13.69
CA LEU A 38 15.57 31.19 13.57
C LEU A 38 15.27 32.00 14.83
N ASN A 39 15.24 31.34 15.99
CA ASN A 39 15.03 32.04 17.27
C ASN A 39 16.18 33.01 17.55
N GLU A 40 17.41 32.63 17.21
CA GLU A 40 18.58 33.50 17.31
C GLU A 40 18.50 34.69 16.33
N LEU A 41 17.98 34.50 15.11
CA LEU A 41 17.79 35.59 14.17
C LEU A 41 16.66 36.54 14.59
N GLN A 42 15.56 36.01 15.14
CA GLN A 42 14.44 36.80 15.67
C GLN A 42 14.87 37.70 16.83
N GLU A 43 15.76 37.24 17.71
CA GLU A 43 16.31 38.09 18.78
C GLU A 43 17.21 39.22 18.27
N ARG A 44 17.75 39.10 17.05
CA ARG A 44 18.73 40.06 16.48
C ARG A 44 18.10 41.14 15.59
N ILE A 45 16.84 40.99 15.17
CA ILE A 45 16.15 41.97 14.31
C ILE A 45 15.29 42.89 15.18
N ASP A 46 15.91 43.86 15.84
CA ASP A 46 15.20 44.87 16.63
C ASP A 46 15.37 46.27 16.01
N ASP A 47 15.24 46.40 14.67
CA ASP A 47 15.41 47.70 14.00
C ASP A 47 14.52 47.95 12.76
N SER A 48 13.99 49.18 12.70
CA SER A 48 12.71 49.60 12.10
C SER A 48 12.80 50.09 10.64
N SER A 49 12.90 49.18 9.65
CA SER A 49 12.70 49.49 8.22
C SER A 49 11.56 48.65 7.61
N VAL A 50 10.74 49.26 6.72
CA VAL A 50 9.61 48.61 6.02
C VAL A 50 10.06 47.34 5.27
N GLU A 51 11.27 47.35 4.73
CA GLU A 51 11.83 46.20 4.02
C GLU A 51 12.20 45.04 4.96
N LYS A 52 12.66 45.34 6.18
CA LYS A 52 12.93 44.33 7.22
C LYS A 52 11.62 43.67 7.68
N GLN A 53 10.57 44.46 7.89
CA GLN A 53 9.24 43.94 8.23
C GLN A 53 8.64 43.05 7.13
N SER A 54 8.89 43.36 5.85
CA SER A 54 8.47 42.52 4.73
C SER A 54 9.20 41.17 4.75
N LEU A 55 10.52 41.19 4.94
CA LEU A 55 11.33 39.96 5.01
C LEU A 55 10.95 39.09 6.21
N GLU A 56 10.69 39.69 7.38
CA GLU A 56 10.14 38.97 8.54
C GLU A 56 8.79 38.32 8.23
N GLY A 57 7.92 39.02 7.51
CA GLY A 57 6.63 38.47 7.07
C GLY A 57 6.78 37.26 6.16
N GLU A 58 7.70 37.33 5.19
CA GLU A 58 8.03 36.23 4.28
C GLU A 58 8.62 35.03 5.03
N ILE A 59 9.59 35.26 5.93
CA ILE A 59 10.20 34.22 6.78
C ILE A 59 9.13 33.53 7.64
N ASN A 60 8.25 34.30 8.27
CA ASN A 60 7.16 33.74 9.06
C ASN A 60 6.17 32.93 8.21
N GLY A 61 5.95 33.31 6.95
CA GLY A 61 5.18 32.53 5.99
C GLY A 61 5.84 31.19 5.68
N LEU A 62 7.11 31.23 5.26
CA LEU A 62 7.90 30.03 4.93
C LEU A 62 7.98 29.05 6.10
N ASN A 63 8.09 29.53 7.34
CA ASN A 63 8.08 28.68 8.54
C ASN A 63 6.75 27.97 8.77
N ARG A 64 5.63 28.66 8.50
CA ARG A 64 4.31 28.03 8.56
C ARG A 64 4.20 26.96 7.49
N ASP A 65 4.63 27.25 6.27
CA ASP A 65 4.61 26.30 5.16
C ASP A 65 5.47 25.06 5.47
N ILE A 66 6.68 25.24 6.03
CA ILE A 66 7.55 24.15 6.51
C ILE A 66 6.82 23.30 7.55
N THR A 67 6.19 23.93 8.54
CA THR A 67 5.46 23.21 9.60
C THR A 67 4.28 22.42 9.01
N GLU A 68 3.54 23.00 8.08
CA GLU A 68 2.42 22.34 7.40
C GLU A 68 2.89 21.15 6.55
N LEU A 69 3.99 21.31 5.80
CA LEU A 69 4.59 20.23 5.01
C LEU A 69 5.09 19.08 5.90
N GLN A 70 5.69 19.37 7.06
CA GLN A 70 6.12 18.36 8.02
C GLN A 70 4.93 17.59 8.61
N ILE A 71 3.85 18.28 8.97
CA ILE A 71 2.61 17.64 9.42
C ILE A 71 2.05 16.73 8.32
N ALA A 72 2.09 17.17 7.06
CA ALA A 72 1.65 16.37 5.93
C ALA A 72 2.50 15.11 5.73
N ILE A 73 3.83 15.21 5.86
CA ILE A 73 4.76 14.07 5.81
C ILE A 73 4.43 13.06 6.91
N ASN A 74 4.34 13.49 8.17
CA ASN A 74 4.04 12.61 9.30
C ASN A 74 2.69 11.88 9.16
N LYS A 75 1.68 12.59 8.64
CA LYS A 75 0.38 11.99 8.34
C LYS A 75 0.51 10.92 7.24
N LEU A 76 1.27 11.22 6.20
CA LEU A 76 1.48 10.31 5.08
C LEU A 76 2.29 9.08 5.48
N ASP A 77 3.31 9.24 6.34
CA ASP A 77 4.07 8.13 6.95
C ASP A 77 3.16 7.18 7.73
N THR A 78 2.25 7.73 8.54
CA THR A 78 1.27 6.93 9.27
C THR A 78 0.38 6.12 8.32
N GLN A 79 -0.08 6.73 7.22
CA GLN A 79 -0.90 6.05 6.21
C GLN A 79 -0.10 5.00 5.43
N ILE A 80 1.17 5.26 5.14
CA ILE A 80 2.06 4.30 4.48
C ILE A 80 2.24 3.07 5.37
N ALA A 81 2.51 3.27 6.66
CA ALA A 81 2.66 2.19 7.62
C ALA A 81 1.37 1.35 7.76
N GLU A 82 0.20 2.00 7.76
CA GLU A 82 -1.11 1.33 7.77
C GLU A 82 -1.28 0.44 6.53
N VAL A 83 -1.09 0.99 5.33
CA VAL A 83 -1.22 0.23 4.06
C VAL A 83 -0.19 -0.91 3.99
N GLN A 84 1.03 -0.72 4.48
CA GLN A 84 2.03 -1.79 4.56
C GLN A 84 1.58 -2.93 5.50
N GLY A 85 0.95 -2.59 6.62
CA GLY A 85 0.36 -3.57 7.53
C GLY A 85 -0.79 -4.36 6.90
N GLU A 86 -1.67 -3.67 6.16
CA GLU A 86 -2.75 -4.31 5.39
C GLU A 86 -2.20 -5.26 4.32
N ILE A 87 -1.17 -4.85 3.58
CA ILE A 87 -0.47 -5.70 2.59
C ILE A 87 0.10 -6.96 3.26
N SER A 88 0.80 -6.82 4.38
CA SER A 88 1.36 -7.97 5.10
C SER A 88 0.28 -8.91 5.61
N THR A 89 -0.88 -8.39 6.00
CA THR A 89 -2.02 -9.20 6.45
C THR A 89 -2.62 -9.98 5.29
N ALA A 90 -2.86 -9.32 4.15
CA ALA A 90 -3.37 -9.96 2.95
C ALA A 90 -2.41 -11.03 2.39
N GLU A 91 -1.09 -10.79 2.44
CA GLU A 91 -0.09 -11.79 2.02
C GLU A 91 -0.11 -13.04 2.91
N ALA A 92 -0.28 -12.87 4.23
CA ALA A 92 -0.42 -13.99 5.16
C ALA A 92 -1.74 -14.75 4.98
N GLU A 93 -2.84 -14.03 4.70
CA GLU A 93 -4.14 -14.63 4.38
C GLU A 93 -4.07 -15.48 3.11
N ILE A 94 -3.44 -14.96 2.04
CA ILE A 94 -3.19 -15.72 0.81
C ILE A 94 -2.40 -17.01 1.08
N GLU A 95 -1.34 -16.94 1.90
CA GLU A 95 -0.54 -18.12 2.25
C GLU A 95 -1.39 -19.16 3.00
N ALA A 96 -2.16 -18.74 3.99
CA ALA A 96 -3.05 -19.63 4.75
C ALA A 96 -4.13 -20.27 3.85
N THR A 97 -4.82 -19.47 3.03
CA THR A 97 -5.82 -19.98 2.08
C THR A 97 -5.20 -20.94 1.07
N GLN A 98 -3.97 -20.71 0.62
CA GLN A 98 -3.28 -21.62 -0.29
C GLN A 98 -2.97 -22.97 0.38
N GLU A 99 -2.57 -22.98 1.65
CA GLU A 99 -2.41 -24.23 2.40
C GLU A 99 -3.73 -25.00 2.52
N GLU A 100 -4.86 -24.31 2.75
CA GLU A 100 -6.18 -24.94 2.77
C GLU A 100 -6.59 -25.50 1.40
N ILE A 101 -6.29 -24.77 0.31
CA ILE A 101 -6.49 -25.25 -1.06
C ILE A 101 -5.73 -26.55 -1.29
N ASP A 102 -4.46 -26.61 -0.92
CA ASP A 102 -3.61 -27.79 -1.11
C ASP A 102 -4.15 -29.01 -0.34
N VAL A 103 -4.81 -28.81 0.80
CA VAL A 103 -5.45 -29.89 1.58
C VAL A 103 -6.69 -30.45 0.89
N VAL A 104 -7.51 -29.59 0.26
CA VAL A 104 -8.80 -30.00 -0.34
C VAL A 104 -8.70 -30.35 -1.83
N GLU A 105 -7.63 -29.95 -2.51
CA GLU A 105 -7.47 -30.09 -3.98
C GLU A 105 -7.64 -31.53 -4.48
N ASP A 106 -7.00 -32.50 -3.84
CA ASP A 106 -7.07 -33.90 -4.26
C ASP A 106 -8.51 -34.45 -4.16
N MET A 107 -9.21 -34.13 -3.06
CA MET A 107 -10.59 -34.55 -2.83
C MET A 107 -11.56 -33.87 -3.81
N ALA A 108 -11.39 -32.57 -4.03
CA ALA A 108 -12.18 -31.81 -5.00
C ALA A 108 -11.97 -32.34 -6.43
N THR A 109 -10.73 -32.71 -6.77
CA THR A 109 -10.38 -33.28 -8.07
C THR A 109 -11.05 -34.64 -8.28
N GLU A 110 -11.02 -35.53 -7.29
CA GLU A 110 -11.69 -36.82 -7.35
C GLU A 110 -13.20 -36.65 -7.55
N GLN A 111 -13.84 -35.77 -6.76
CA GLN A 111 -15.26 -35.45 -6.89
C GLN A 111 -15.61 -34.90 -8.27
N ALA A 112 -14.81 -33.96 -8.80
CA ALA A 112 -15.02 -33.40 -10.13
C ALA A 112 -14.94 -34.48 -11.23
N VAL A 113 -14.00 -35.41 -11.12
CA VAL A 113 -13.85 -36.54 -12.06
C VAL A 113 -15.06 -37.48 -12.00
N GLU A 114 -15.59 -37.77 -10.81
CA GLU A 114 -16.78 -38.61 -10.64
C GLU A 114 -18.03 -37.95 -11.24
N LEU A 115 -18.26 -36.67 -10.94
CA LEU A 115 -19.37 -35.90 -11.50
C LEU A 115 -19.29 -35.88 -13.03
N TYR A 116 -18.11 -35.62 -13.58
CA TYR A 116 -17.89 -35.62 -15.03
C TYR A 116 -18.27 -36.96 -15.67
N LYS A 117 -17.83 -38.08 -15.08
CA LYS A 117 -18.15 -39.43 -15.58
C LYS A 117 -19.65 -39.76 -15.53
N ASN A 118 -20.36 -39.19 -14.57
CA ASN A 118 -21.79 -39.44 -14.35
C ASN A 118 -22.70 -38.40 -15.04
N GLY A 119 -22.14 -37.55 -15.92
CA GLY A 119 -22.92 -36.56 -16.69
C GLY A 119 -23.16 -35.22 -15.97
N GLY A 120 -22.55 -34.98 -14.82
CA GLY A 120 -22.61 -33.73 -14.04
C GLY A 120 -21.67 -32.63 -14.54
N VAL A 121 -21.42 -32.54 -15.85
CA VAL A 121 -20.47 -31.57 -16.42
C VAL A 121 -20.90 -30.13 -16.11
N GLU A 122 -22.19 -29.82 -16.29
CA GLU A 122 -22.75 -28.50 -16.00
C GLU A 122 -22.56 -28.09 -14.53
N THR A 123 -22.62 -29.06 -13.60
CA THR A 123 -22.35 -28.82 -12.17
C THR A 123 -20.88 -28.49 -11.91
N VAL A 124 -19.96 -29.23 -12.52
CA VAL A 124 -18.52 -28.97 -12.38
C VAL A 124 -18.17 -27.59 -12.94
N GLU A 125 -18.70 -27.25 -14.12
CA GLU A 125 -18.50 -25.93 -14.72
C GLU A 125 -19.12 -24.80 -13.89
N ALA A 126 -20.32 -25.01 -13.34
CA ALA A 126 -20.97 -24.03 -12.49
C ALA A 126 -20.18 -23.78 -11.19
N LEU A 127 -19.60 -24.81 -10.57
CA LEU A 127 -18.84 -24.63 -9.34
C LEU A 127 -17.45 -24.03 -9.61
N LEU A 128 -16.71 -24.53 -10.60
CA LEU A 128 -15.31 -24.12 -10.83
C LEU A 128 -15.14 -22.76 -11.52
N ASN A 129 -16.16 -22.29 -12.24
CA ASN A 129 -16.10 -21.03 -12.98
C ASN A 129 -16.74 -19.84 -12.24
N ALA A 130 -17.16 -19.99 -10.98
CA ALA A 130 -17.65 -18.85 -10.20
C ALA A 130 -16.50 -17.83 -10.01
N GLN A 131 -16.76 -16.54 -10.27
CA GLN A 131 -15.76 -15.47 -10.19
C GLN A 131 -15.81 -14.72 -8.84
N SER A 132 -16.74 -15.09 -7.96
CA SER A 132 -16.89 -14.51 -6.62
C SER A 132 -17.63 -15.46 -5.69
N ILE A 133 -17.49 -15.24 -4.39
CA ILE A 133 -18.22 -15.99 -3.36
C ILE A 133 -19.75 -15.78 -3.52
N SER A 134 -20.19 -14.57 -3.90
CA SER A 134 -21.61 -14.29 -4.14
C SER A 134 -22.15 -15.12 -5.31
N GLU A 135 -21.44 -15.13 -6.44
CA GLU A 135 -21.86 -15.91 -7.61
C GLU A 135 -21.85 -17.42 -7.31
N LEU A 136 -20.87 -17.90 -6.53
CA LEU A 136 -20.84 -19.28 -6.07
C LEU A 136 -22.08 -19.60 -5.23
N ASN A 137 -22.41 -18.76 -4.25
CA ASN A 137 -23.59 -18.94 -3.39
C ASN A 137 -24.89 -18.95 -4.20
N ASP A 138 -25.05 -18.03 -5.17
CA ASP A 138 -26.23 -17.98 -6.04
C ASP A 138 -26.38 -19.30 -6.83
N ARG A 139 -25.28 -19.83 -7.37
CA ARG A 139 -25.28 -21.11 -8.11
C ARG A 139 -25.61 -22.28 -7.19
N LEU A 140 -25.11 -22.29 -5.95
CA LEU A 140 -25.42 -23.32 -4.96
C LEU A 140 -26.90 -23.33 -4.59
N GLU A 141 -27.52 -22.16 -4.43
CA GLU A 141 -28.95 -22.04 -4.18
C GLU A 141 -29.78 -22.64 -5.34
N MET A 142 -29.35 -22.42 -6.59
CA MET A 142 -30.01 -22.97 -7.77
C MET A 142 -29.87 -24.50 -7.91
N MET A 143 -28.77 -25.07 -7.41
CA MET A 143 -28.47 -26.51 -7.50
C MET A 143 -29.27 -27.37 -6.50
N GLY A 144 -29.70 -26.79 -5.37
CA GLY A 144 -30.45 -27.47 -4.33
C GLY A 144 -29.64 -28.46 -3.46
N VAL A 145 -30.20 -28.82 -2.30
CA VAL A 145 -29.49 -29.57 -1.22
C VAL A 145 -28.96 -30.94 -1.65
N ALA A 146 -29.63 -31.62 -2.58
CA ALA A 146 -29.23 -32.96 -3.03
C ALA A 146 -27.95 -32.95 -3.88
N ALA A 147 -27.73 -31.87 -4.65
CA ALA A 147 -26.50 -31.69 -5.41
C ALA A 147 -25.33 -31.27 -4.49
N ALA A 148 -25.61 -30.50 -3.42
CA ALA A 148 -24.60 -30.05 -2.46
C ALA A 148 -23.94 -31.22 -1.71
N ASN A 149 -24.73 -32.17 -1.18
CA ASN A 149 -24.23 -33.27 -0.35
C ASN A 149 -23.19 -34.20 -1.02
N ASN A 150 -23.04 -34.20 -2.34
CA ASN A 150 -22.06 -35.01 -3.06
C ASN A 150 -20.93 -34.17 -3.70
N THR A 151 -20.88 -32.87 -3.37
CA THR A 151 -19.94 -31.92 -3.98
C THR A 151 -19.21 -31.06 -2.94
N ASP A 152 -19.27 -31.41 -1.65
CA ASP A 152 -18.74 -30.60 -0.55
C ASP A 152 -17.27 -30.15 -0.75
N ALA A 153 -16.36 -31.06 -1.12
CA ALA A 153 -14.95 -30.70 -1.31
C ALA A 153 -14.75 -29.81 -2.55
N LEU A 154 -15.52 -30.06 -3.62
CA LEU A 154 -15.52 -29.21 -4.81
C LEU A 154 -16.07 -27.81 -4.51
N ILE A 155 -17.10 -27.70 -3.68
CA ILE A 155 -17.67 -26.42 -3.22
C ILE A 155 -16.65 -25.66 -2.38
N GLU A 156 -16.01 -26.34 -1.43
CA GLU A 156 -14.99 -25.76 -0.56
C GLU A 156 -13.79 -25.25 -1.38
N TYR A 157 -13.26 -26.07 -2.28
CA TYR A 157 -12.21 -25.65 -3.22
C TYR A 157 -12.61 -24.42 -4.04
N SER A 158 -13.82 -24.41 -4.61
CA SER A 158 -14.32 -23.27 -5.36
C SER A 158 -14.46 -22.01 -4.51
N ARG A 159 -14.84 -22.13 -3.23
CA ARG A 159 -14.93 -21.00 -2.31
C ARG A 159 -13.56 -20.44 -1.99
N LEU A 160 -12.60 -21.28 -1.59
CA LEU A 160 -11.23 -20.88 -1.29
C LEU A 160 -10.56 -20.21 -2.49
N LYS A 161 -10.81 -20.74 -3.71
CA LYS A 161 -10.33 -20.12 -4.94
C LYS A 161 -10.96 -18.74 -5.21
N ALA A 162 -12.25 -18.56 -4.94
CA ALA A 162 -12.89 -17.25 -5.08
C ALA A 162 -12.35 -16.25 -4.04
N GLU A 163 -12.08 -16.71 -2.82
CA GLU A 163 -11.50 -15.92 -1.73
C GLU A 163 -10.08 -15.44 -2.07
N ILE A 164 -9.18 -16.35 -2.48
CA ILE A 164 -7.82 -15.98 -2.86
C ILE A 164 -7.80 -15.01 -4.06
N GLU A 165 -8.73 -15.14 -5.01
CA GLU A 165 -8.88 -14.20 -6.13
C GLU A 165 -9.36 -12.81 -5.66
N GLU A 166 -10.21 -12.74 -4.63
CA GLU A 166 -10.65 -11.48 -4.03
C GLU A 166 -9.53 -10.81 -3.23
N VAL A 167 -8.86 -11.54 -2.34
CA VAL A 167 -7.73 -11.03 -1.55
C VAL A 167 -6.58 -10.58 -2.47
N ASN A 168 -6.29 -11.30 -3.55
CA ASN A 168 -5.28 -10.86 -4.53
C ASN A 168 -5.66 -9.54 -5.20
N ARG A 169 -6.94 -9.34 -5.57
CA ARG A 169 -7.40 -8.07 -6.16
C ARG A 169 -7.22 -6.91 -5.18
N GLU A 170 -7.58 -7.12 -3.92
CA GLU A 170 -7.38 -6.12 -2.86
C GLU A 170 -5.90 -5.84 -2.65
N LEU A 171 -5.06 -6.87 -2.60
CA LEU A 171 -3.60 -6.74 -2.47
C LEU A 171 -3.00 -5.90 -3.60
N PHE A 172 -3.42 -6.13 -4.85
CA PHE A 172 -2.96 -5.30 -5.97
C PHE A 172 -3.38 -3.84 -5.82
N ALA A 173 -4.63 -3.59 -5.44
CA ALA A 173 -5.12 -2.24 -5.20
C ALA A 173 -4.34 -1.54 -4.08
N LYS A 174 -3.99 -2.26 -3.01
CA LYS A 174 -3.18 -1.74 -1.90
C LYS A 174 -1.73 -1.46 -2.29
N LYS A 175 -1.14 -2.29 -3.16
CA LYS A 175 0.20 -2.04 -3.71
C LYS A 175 0.23 -0.80 -4.60
N ASP A 176 -0.81 -0.57 -5.40
CA ASP A 176 -0.96 0.66 -6.20
C ASP A 176 -1.19 1.90 -5.32
N GLU A 177 -2.01 1.76 -4.26
CA GLU A 177 -2.21 2.80 -3.26
C GLU A 177 -0.89 3.18 -2.57
N LEU A 178 -0.11 2.19 -2.13
CA LEU A 178 1.20 2.40 -1.52
C LEU A 178 2.15 3.13 -2.46
N ALA A 179 2.24 2.70 -3.72
CA ALA A 179 3.09 3.35 -4.72
C ALA A 179 2.70 4.82 -4.95
N THR A 180 1.39 5.11 -4.96
CA THR A 180 0.88 6.48 -5.06
C THR A 180 1.29 7.32 -3.86
N LYS A 181 1.10 6.81 -2.63
CA LYS A 181 1.47 7.51 -1.39
C LYS A 181 2.97 7.78 -1.32
N LEU A 182 3.82 6.82 -1.70
CA LEU A 182 5.27 7.02 -1.78
C LEU A 182 5.63 8.11 -2.81
N GLY A 183 4.97 8.14 -3.95
CA GLY A 183 5.16 9.19 -4.95
C GLY A 183 4.76 10.58 -4.46
N ASP A 184 3.67 10.68 -3.68
CA ASP A 184 3.25 11.94 -3.08
C ASP A 184 4.17 12.37 -1.94
N GLN A 185 4.70 11.42 -1.17
CA GLN A 185 5.69 11.70 -0.12
C GLN A 185 6.94 12.36 -0.70
N THR A 186 7.49 11.80 -1.78
CA THR A 186 8.65 12.39 -2.46
C THR A 186 8.38 13.82 -2.90
N LYS A 187 7.20 14.12 -3.48
CA LYS A 187 6.85 15.49 -3.90
C LYS A 187 6.80 16.47 -2.72
N ILE A 188 6.24 16.03 -1.59
CA ILE A 188 6.15 16.87 -0.38
C ILE A 188 7.55 17.09 0.20
N GLN A 189 8.41 16.08 0.19
CA GLN A 189 9.82 16.21 0.60
C GLN A 189 10.59 17.17 -0.31
N ASP A 190 10.39 17.11 -1.62
CA ASP A 190 10.99 18.05 -2.58
C ASP A 190 10.53 19.49 -2.31
N SER A 191 9.22 19.70 -2.08
CA SER A 191 8.67 21.01 -1.71
C SER A 191 9.21 21.52 -0.38
N LEU A 192 9.39 20.63 0.60
CA LEU A 192 9.99 20.99 1.88
C LEU A 192 11.45 21.44 1.71
N ALA A 193 12.24 20.72 0.91
CA ALA A 193 13.61 21.08 0.62
C ALA A 193 13.72 22.44 -0.10
N GLU A 194 12.86 22.68 -1.09
CA GLU A 194 12.79 23.98 -1.79
C GLU A 194 12.39 25.13 -0.86
N THR A 195 11.41 24.89 0.02
CA THR A 195 10.96 25.90 1.00
C THR A 195 12.06 26.22 2.01
N LYS A 196 12.78 25.20 2.51
CA LYS A 196 13.95 25.39 3.39
C LYS A 196 15.06 26.19 2.70
N ALA A 197 15.42 25.84 1.46
CA ALA A 197 16.44 26.59 0.72
C ALA A 197 16.04 28.06 0.51
N THR A 198 14.76 28.31 0.22
CA THR A 198 14.22 29.67 0.10
C THR A 198 14.30 30.43 1.43
N LEU A 199 14.01 29.75 2.55
CA LEU A 199 14.16 30.33 3.89
C LEU A 199 15.61 30.72 4.17
N ASP A 200 16.57 29.83 3.89
CA ASP A 200 18.00 30.10 4.12
C ASP A 200 18.48 31.32 3.33
N ASP A 201 18.08 31.43 2.06
CA ASP A 201 18.36 32.59 1.21
C ASP A 201 17.80 33.90 1.79
N LYS A 202 16.63 33.85 2.44
CA LYS A 202 16.00 35.01 3.09
C LYS A 202 16.70 35.39 4.40
N LEU A 203 17.10 34.40 5.20
CA LEU A 203 17.87 34.61 6.44
C LEU A 203 19.25 35.25 6.13
N ALA A 204 19.89 34.81 5.04
CA ALA A 204 21.14 35.40 4.55
C ALA A 204 20.96 36.87 4.13
N GLN A 205 19.88 37.19 3.41
CA GLN A 205 19.54 38.58 3.01
C GLN A 205 19.32 39.49 4.22
N VAL A 206 18.62 39.00 5.25
CA VAL A 206 18.44 39.75 6.49
C VAL A 206 19.78 40.00 7.18
N THR A 207 20.63 38.98 7.28
CA THR A 207 21.95 39.09 7.91
C THR A 207 22.85 40.10 7.20
N GLU A 208 22.91 40.09 5.87
CA GLU A 208 23.67 41.09 5.09
C GLU A 208 23.19 42.52 5.38
N LYS A 209 21.88 42.71 5.48
CA LYS A 209 21.25 44.01 5.75
C LYS A 209 21.36 44.47 7.22
N LEU A 210 21.70 43.59 8.15
CA LEU A 210 22.00 43.95 9.54
C LEU A 210 23.45 44.43 9.73
N VAL A 211 24.34 44.13 8.78
CA VAL A 211 25.78 44.48 8.84
C VAL A 211 26.10 45.78 8.08
N GLN A 212 25.22 46.23 7.17
CA GLN A 212 25.30 47.50 6.45
C GLN A 212 24.69 48.66 7.25
#